data_AF-A0A452YQ01-F1
#
_entry.id   AF-A0A452YQ01-F1
#
_cell.length_a   1.000
_cell.length_b   1.000
_cell.length_c   1.000
_cell.angle_alpha   90.00
_cell.angle_beta   90.00
_cell.angle_gamma   90.00
#
_symmetry.space_group_name_H-M   'P 1'
#
loop_
_entity.id
_entity.type
_entity.pdbx_description
1 polymer ?
#
loop_
_entity_poly.entity_id
_entity_poly.type
_entity_poly.pdbx_seq_one_letter_code
_entity_poly.pdbx_strand_id
1 'polypeptide(L)' 'MVCHVMRGDFSRDFFEGCRAILVDKDRNPKWMPPTLDQVHDGVVGKYFSKVDDPEWEDLNLPTRSSHERRIVPKL' A
#
# COMPACT_ATOMS: atom_id res chain seq x y z
N MET A 1 -0.23 5.50 4.49
CA MET A 1 -0.91 4.31 3.93
C MET A 1 0.07 3.34 3.26
N VAL A 2 0.87 3.76 2.27
CA VAL A 2 1.81 2.84 1.58
C VAL A 2 2.93 2.31 2.50
N CYS A 3 3.27 3.05 3.55
CA CYS A 3 4.43 2.79 4.40
C CYS A 3 4.38 1.41 5.09
N HIS A 4 3.25 1.05 5.71
CA HIS A 4 3.12 -0.26 6.39
C HIS A 4 3.20 -1.45 5.43
N VAL A 5 2.71 -1.30 4.18
CA VAL A 5 2.81 -2.33 3.14
C VAL A 5 4.26 -2.53 2.70
N MET A 6 4.98 -1.44 2.43
CA MET A 6 6.37 -1.50 1.95
C MET A 6 7.35 -1.91 3.04
N ARG A 7 7.09 -1.52 4.30
CA ARG A 7 7.87 -1.97 5.46
C ARG A 7 7.65 -3.45 5.78
N GLY A 8 6.45 -3.95 5.46
CA GLY A 8 6.05 -5.32 5.79
C GLY A 8 5.75 -5.54 7.27
N ASP A 9 5.33 -4.49 7.99
CA ASP A 9 5.12 -4.50 9.45
C ASP A 9 4.09 -5.55 9.89
N PHE A 10 3.09 -5.82 9.04
CA PHE A 10 1.96 -6.71 9.37
C PHE A 10 1.88 -7.95 8.48
N SER A 11 2.42 -7.90 7.26
CA SER A 11 2.51 -9.04 6.36
C SER A 11 3.68 -8.89 5.40
N ARG A 12 4.23 -10.03 4.97
CA ARG A 12 5.25 -10.12 3.91
C ARG A 12 4.65 -10.33 2.52
N ASP A 13 3.33 -10.33 2.40
CA ASP A 13 2.63 -10.62 1.15
C ASP A 13 3.05 -9.69 0.01
N PHE A 14 3.38 -8.42 0.27
CA PHE A 14 3.88 -7.56 -0.80
C PHE A 14 5.14 -8.13 -1.48
N PHE A 15 6.11 -8.60 -0.68
CA PHE A 15 7.33 -9.23 -1.19
C PHE A 15 7.06 -10.59 -1.82
N GLU A 16 6.13 -11.36 -1.27
CA GLU A 16 5.72 -12.64 -1.85
C GLU A 16 5.07 -12.48 -3.23
N GLY A 17 4.26 -11.44 -3.42
CA GLY A 17 3.70 -11.09 -4.71
C GLY A 17 4.79 -10.73 -5.73
N CYS A 18 5.77 -9.93 -5.31
CA CYS A 18 6.95 -9.62 -6.12
C CYS A 18 7.74 -10.88 -6.48
N ARG A 19 7.98 -11.79 -5.52
CA ARG A 19 8.64 -13.08 -5.76
C ARG A 19 7.90 -13.89 -6.82
N ALA A 20 6.60 -14.11 -6.63
CA ALA A 20 5.77 -14.95 -7.49
C ALA A 20 5.65 -14.42 -8.93
N ILE A 21 5.63 -13.08 -9.11
CA ILE A 21 5.44 -12.45 -10.41
C ILE A 21 6.77 -12.14 -11.12
N LEU A 22 7.75 -11.59 -10.41
CA LEU A 22 8.95 -11.01 -11.01
C LEU A 22 10.18 -11.90 -10.89
N VAL A 23 10.35 -12.59 -9.76
CA VAL A 23 11.55 -13.37 -9.45
C VAL A 23 11.38 -14.80 -9.96
N ASP A 24 10.50 -15.57 -9.33
CA ASP A 24 10.32 -16.99 -9.62
C ASP A 24 9.37 -17.21 -10.80
N LYS A 25 8.51 -16.23 -11.08
CA LYS A 25 7.54 -16.23 -12.19
C LYS A 25 6.62 -17.46 -12.18
N ASP A 26 6.42 -18.06 -11.02
CA ASP A 26 5.56 -19.22 -10.82
C ASP A 26 4.06 -18.86 -10.85
N ARG A 27 3.72 -17.57 -10.70
CA ARG A 27 2.35 -17.06 -10.54
C ARG A 27 1.58 -17.77 -9.41
N ASN A 28 2.28 -18.29 -8.41
CA ASN A 28 1.72 -19.02 -7.28
C ASN A 28 2.14 -18.37 -5.96
N PRO A 29 1.60 -17.18 -5.64
CA PRO A 29 1.90 -16.50 -4.40
C PRO A 29 1.30 -17.23 -3.20
N LYS A 30 2.09 -17.35 -2.13
CA LYS A 30 1.71 -18.00 -0.87
C LYS A 30 1.23 -16.95 0.14
N TRP A 31 0.02 -16.44 -0.07
CA TRP A 31 -0.58 -15.44 0.80
C TRP A 31 -0.85 -15.93 2.22
N MET A 32 -0.76 -15.03 3.19
CA MET A 32 -1.12 -15.32 4.58
C MET A 32 -1.97 -14.19 5.19
N PRO A 33 -3.28 -14.40 5.42
CA PRO A 33 -4.02 -15.65 5.21
C PRO A 33 -4.28 -15.97 3.72
N PRO A 34 -4.49 -17.25 3.36
CA PRO A 34 -4.65 -17.67 1.96
C PRO A 34 -5.98 -17.26 1.33
N THR A 35 -6.98 -16.85 2.12
CA THR A 35 -8.31 -16.47 1.63
C THR A 35 -8.78 -15.17 2.27
N LEU A 36 -9.63 -14.44 1.54
CA LEU A 36 -10.18 -13.15 1.98
C LEU A 36 -11.08 -13.27 3.22
N ASP A 37 -11.84 -14.36 3.37
CA ASP A 37 -12.74 -14.57 4.51
C ASP A 37 -11.98 -14.70 5.85
N GLN A 38 -10.68 -14.97 5.79
CA GLN A 38 -9.80 -15.06 6.95
C GLN A 38 -9.13 -13.72 7.30
N VAL A 39 -9.35 -12.67 6.51
CA VAL A 39 -8.84 -11.32 6.78
C VAL A 39 -9.81 -10.60 7.69
N HIS A 40 -9.35 -10.28 8.91
CA HIS A 40 -10.14 -9.52 9.88
C HIS A 40 -9.98 -8.01 9.68
N ASP A 41 -11.06 -7.25 9.88
CA ASP A 41 -11.07 -5.78 9.80
C ASP A 41 -9.99 -5.11 10.65
N GLY A 42 -9.67 -5.69 11.81
CA GLY A 42 -8.60 -5.19 12.67
C GLY A 42 -7.21 -5.26 12.02
N VAL A 43 -6.94 -6.26 11.17
CA VAL A 43 -5.69 -6.37 10.42
C VAL A 43 -5.64 -5.31 9.32
N VAL A 44 -6.76 -5.09 8.64
CA VAL A 44 -6.89 -4.03 7.63
C VAL A 44 -6.64 -2.67 8.28
N GLY A 45 -7.26 -2.40 9.42
CA GLY A 45 -7.10 -1.14 10.15
C GLY A 45 -5.64 -0.77 10.48
N LYS A 46 -4.80 -1.77 10.77
CA LYS A 46 -3.36 -1.56 11.01
C LYS A 46 -2.63 -0.97 9.80
N TYR A 47 -3.00 -1.34 8.57
CA TYR A 47 -2.38 -0.75 7.38
C TYR A 47 -2.68 0.75 7.22
N PHE A 48 -3.77 1.22 7.82
CA PHE A 48 -4.20 2.62 7.77
C PHE A 48 -3.80 3.41 9.01
N SER A 49 -3.24 2.77 10.05
CA SER A 49 -2.72 3.50 11.20
C SER A 49 -1.51 4.34 10.81
N LYS A 50 -1.16 5.27 11.69
CA LYS A 50 0.12 5.97 11.60
C LYS A 50 1.25 5.00 11.91
N VAL A 51 2.40 5.27 11.31
CA VAL A 51 3.64 4.59 11.67
C VAL A 51 4.03 5.04 13.07
N ASP A 52 4.14 4.09 14.00
CA ASP A 52 4.57 4.32 15.38
C ASP A 52 6.09 4.13 15.48
N ASP A 53 6.81 5.05 14.84
CA ASP A 53 8.27 5.07 14.81
C ASP A 53 8.73 6.50 15.12
N PRO A 54 9.47 6.74 16.22
CA PRO A 54 9.95 8.08 16.58
C PRO A 54 10.82 8.74 15.52
N GLU A 55 11.47 7.96 14.65
CA GLU A 55 12.30 8.46 13.55
C GLU A 55 11.49 8.70 12.26
N TRP A 56 10.18 8.45 12.29
CA TRP A 56 9.31 8.64 11.14
C TRP A 56 8.66 10.01 11.10
N GLU A 57 8.85 10.72 9.99
CA GLU A 57 8.14 11.94 9.66
C GLU A 57 7.23 11.72 8.45
N ASP A 58 5.95 12.05 8.60
CA ASP A 58 5.01 12.01 7.47
C ASP A 58 5.41 13.06 6.43
N LEU A 59 5.41 12.64 5.16
CA LEU A 59 5.76 13.50 4.04
C LEU A 59 4.78 14.67 3.93
N ASN A 60 5.24 15.87 4.28
CA ASN A 60 4.44 17.09 4.22
C ASN A 60 4.58 17.74 2.85
N LEU A 61 3.67 17.40 1.93
CA LEU A 61 3.66 17.98 0.60
C LEU A 61 2.96 19.35 0.61
N PRO A 62 3.50 20.35 -0.10
CA PRO A 62 2.80 21.62 -0.23
C PRO A 62 1.46 21.40 -0.94
N THR A 63 0.44 22.16 -0.52
CA THR A 63 -0.86 22.13 -1.17
C THR A 63 -0.67 22.43 -2.65
N ARG A 64 -1.11 21.50 -3.51
CA ARG A 64 -1.00 21.68 -4.95
C ARG A 64 -1.72 22.96 -5.34
N SER A 65 -0.99 23.98 -5.79
CA SER A 65 -1.63 25.13 -6.41
C SER A 65 -2.26 24.65 -7.72
N SER A 66 -3.58 24.65 -7.77
CA SER A 66 -4.31 24.43 -9.01
C SER A 66 -4.03 25.64 -9.90
N HIS A 67 -2.97 25.58 -10.70
CA HIS A 67 -2.95 26.40 -11.91
C HIS A 67 -4.20 25.98 -12.69
N GLU A 68 -5.14 26.93 -12.82
CA GLU A 68 -6.44 26.79 -13.46
C GLU A 68 -6.30 26.41 -14.94
N ARG A 69 -5.89 25.16 -15.22
CA ARG A 69 -6.13 24.57 -16.53
C ARG A 69 -7.61 24.21 -16.57
N ARG A 70 -8.41 25.24 -16.85
CA ARG A 70 -9.81 25.13 -17.20
C ARG A 70 -9.87 24.32 -18.49
N ILE A 71 -10.04 23.00 -18.36
CA ILE A 71 -10.26 22.12 -19.51
C ILE A 71 -11.65 22.49 -20.03
N VAL A 72 -11.69 23.32 -21.06
CA VAL A 72 -12.94 23.63 -21.77
C VAL A 72 -13.21 22.45 -22.70
N PRO A 73 -14.35 21.74 -22.57
CA PRO A 73 -14.72 20.68 -23.51
C PRO A 73 -14.86 21.29 -24.91
N LYS A 74 -14.19 20.69 -25.91
CA LYS A 74 -14.51 20.97 -27.32
C LYS A 74 -15.76 20.14 -27.65
N LEU A 75 -16.91 20.82 -27.67
CA LEU A 75 -18.09 20.37 -28.39
C LEU A 75 -17.84 20.50 -29.90
#